data_AF-A0A497CPA9-F1
#
_entry.id   AF-A0A497CPA9-F1
#
_cell.length_a   1.000
_cell.length_b   1.000
_cell.length_c   1.000
_cell.angle_alpha   90.00
_cell.angle_beta   90.00
_cell.angle_gamma   90.00
#
_symmetry.space_group_name_H-M   'P 1'
#
loop_
_entity.id
_entity.type
_entity.pdbx_description
1 polymer ?
#
loop_
_entity_poly.entity_id
_entity_poly.type
_entity_poly.pdbx_seq_one_letter_code
_entity_poly.pdbx_strand_id
1 'polypeptide(L)' 'MARKKGPKTIQEINERIRAGKVVVVTADEMPDIVRKKGPAKAAQEVDVVTTGTFSPMC' A
#
# COMPACT_ATOMS: atom_id res chain seq x y z
N MET A 1 1.70 22.72 -12.97
CA MET A 1 2.24 21.35 -13.19
C MET A 1 1.96 20.55 -11.92
N ALA A 2 1.11 19.52 -11.99
CA ALA A 2 0.79 18.70 -10.82
C ALA A 2 2.07 17.97 -10.37
N ARG A 3 2.54 18.23 -9.15
CA ARG A 3 3.66 17.49 -8.55
C ARG A 3 3.31 16.01 -8.59
N LYS A 4 4.02 15.22 -9.41
CA LYS A 4 4.01 13.76 -9.26
C LYS A 4 4.52 13.50 -7.84
N LYS A 5 3.60 13.15 -6.93
CA LYS A 5 3.97 12.72 -5.58
C LYS A 5 4.84 11.47 -5.77
N GLY A 6 6.11 11.58 -5.40
CA GLY A 6 7.06 10.47 -5.50
C GLY A 6 6.61 9.28 -4.67
N PRO A 7 7.28 8.12 -4.81
CA PRO A 7 7.01 6.98 -3.94
C PRO A 7 7.19 7.40 -2.47
N LYS A 8 6.30 6.93 -1.61
CA LYS A 8 6.39 7.17 -0.16
C LYS A 8 7.68 6.54 0.36
N THR A 9 8.40 7.24 1.21
CA THR A 9 9.57 6.67 1.88
C THR A 9 9.15 5.69 2.97
N ILE A 10 10.04 4.75 3.31
CA ILE A 10 9.83 3.82 4.41
C ILE A 10 9.60 4.56 5.74
N GLN A 11 10.29 5.70 5.93
CA GLN A 11 10.13 6.55 7.11
C GLN A 11 8.70 7.10 7.23
N GLU A 12 8.16 7.67 6.14
CA GLU A 12 6.77 8.13 6.09
C GLU A 12 5.77 7.01 6.35
N ILE A 13 6.00 5.82 5.77
CA ILE A 13 5.13 4.65 5.99
C ILE A 13 5.16 4.24 7.47
N ASN A 14 6.32 4.19 8.10
CA ASN A 14 6.47 3.85 9.52
C ASN A 14 5.79 4.86 10.45
N GLU A 15 5.86 6.16 10.14
CA GLU A 15 5.12 7.17 10.89
C GLU A 15 3.61 6.96 10.80
N ARG A 16 3.09 6.61 9.61
CA ARG A 16 1.66 6.31 9.42
C ARG A 16 1.23 5.04 10.14
N ILE A 17 2.10 4.02 10.21
CA ILE A 17 1.87 2.81 11.01
C ILE A 17 1.74 3.18 12.48
N ARG A 18 2.71 3.94 13.03
CA ARG A 18 2.68 4.39 14.43
C ARG A 18 1.47 5.28 14.75
N ALA A 19 1.03 6.08 13.78
CA ALA A 19 -0.14 6.95 13.92
C ALA A 19 -1.48 6.22 13.71
N GLY A 20 -1.49 4.93 13.34
CA GLY A 20 -2.71 4.18 13.03
C GLY A 20 -3.44 4.66 11.76
N LYS A 21 -2.74 5.36 10.86
CA LYS A 21 -3.28 5.96 9.61
C LYS A 21 -2.78 5.25 8.35
N VAL A 22 -2.14 4.10 8.51
CA VAL A 22 -1.63 3.29 7.41
C VAL A 22 -2.79 2.58 6.70
N VAL A 23 -2.80 2.63 5.37
CA VAL A 23 -3.73 1.87 4.54
C VAL A 23 -3.04 0.58 4.12
N VAL A 24 -3.52 -0.53 4.69
CA VAL A 24 -3.01 -1.87 4.42
C VAL A 24 -4.05 -2.63 3.60
N VAL A 25 -3.60 -3.32 2.56
CA VAL A 25 -4.45 -4.17 1.71
C VAL A 25 -3.78 -5.51 1.47
N THR A 26 -4.54 -6.53 1.13
CA THR A 26 -4.00 -7.83 0.73
C THR A 26 -3.54 -7.83 -0.73
N ALA A 27 -2.69 -8.80 -1.07
CA ALA A 27 -2.27 -9.03 -2.44
C ALA A 27 -3.44 -9.35 -3.39
N ASP A 28 -4.50 -9.98 -2.88
CA ASP A 28 -5.72 -10.29 -3.65
C ASP A 28 -6.59 -9.05 -3.91
N GLU A 29 -6.61 -8.07 -3.00
CA GLU A 29 -7.38 -6.83 -3.16
C GLU A 29 -6.69 -5.81 -4.08
N MET A 30 -5.35 -5.83 -4.14
CA MET A 30 -4.57 -4.83 -4.87
C MET A 30 -4.91 -4.74 -6.38
N PRO A 31 -5.08 -5.85 -7.12
CA PRO A 31 -5.48 -5.82 -8.52
C PRO A 31 -6.81 -5.09 -8.76
N ASP A 32 -7.81 -5.28 -7.90
CA ASP A 32 -9.12 -4.64 -8.03
C ASP A 32 -9.05 -3.13 -7.77
N ILE A 33 -8.23 -2.71 -6.81
CA ILE A 33 -7.98 -1.29 -6.54
C ILE A 33 -7.33 -0.63 -7.74
N VAL A 34 -6.34 -1.28 -8.36
CA VAL A 34 -5.68 -0.79 -9.57
C VAL A 34 -6.65 -0.74 -10.75
N ARG A 35 -7.52 -1.74 -10.94
CA ARG A 35 -8.54 -1.74 -11.98
C ARG A 35 -9.54 -0.58 -11.84
N LYS A 36 -9.95 -0.26 -10.61
CA LYS A 36 -10.95 0.80 -10.34
C LYS A 36 -10.35 2.21 -10.39
N LYS A 37 -9.13 2.40 -9.89
CA LYS A 37 -8.55 3.75 -9.65
C LYS A 37 -7.35 4.07 -10.55
N GLY A 38 -6.77 3.07 -11.20
CA GLY A 38 -5.52 3.17 -11.93
C GLY A 38 -4.28 3.07 -11.02
N PRO A 39 -3.11 2.70 -11.58
CA PRO A 39 -1.92 2.36 -10.79
C PRO A 39 -1.36 3.54 -9.99
N ALA A 40 -1.37 4.75 -10.56
CA ALA A 40 -0.84 5.94 -9.90
C ALA A 40 -1.65 6.35 -8.67
N LYS A 41 -2.99 6.28 -8.74
CA LYS A 41 -3.86 6.58 -7.59
C LYS A 41 -3.81 5.47 -6.56
N ALA A 42 -3.81 4.20 -7.00
CA ALA A 42 -3.66 3.05 -6.11
C ALA A 42 -2.37 3.17 -5.25
N ALA A 43 -1.23 3.51 -5.85
CA ALA A 43 0.03 3.72 -5.13
C ALA A 43 0.03 4.93 -4.19
N GLN A 44 -0.79 5.96 -4.48
CA GLN A 44 -0.94 7.11 -3.59
C GLN A 44 -1.83 6.80 -2.38
N GLU A 45 -2.84 5.97 -2.55
CA GLU A 45 -3.80 5.62 -1.49
C GLU A 45 -3.31 4.47 -0.61
N VAL A 46 -2.73 3.42 -1.20
CA VAL A 46 -2.24 2.23 -0.48
C VAL A 46 -0.81 2.46 0.03
N ASP A 47 -0.54 2.06 1.27
CA ASP A 47 0.78 2.18 1.89
C ASP A 47 1.53 0.85 1.94
N VAL A 48 0.83 -0.23 2.30
CA VAL A 48 1.41 -1.56 2.49
C VAL A 48 0.51 -2.60 1.83
N VAL A 49 1.11 -3.50 1.03
CA VAL A 49 0.44 -4.68 0.52
C VAL A 49 0.97 -5.89 1.29
N THR A 50 0.07 -6.63 1.93
CA THR A 50 0.42 -7.83 2.69
C THR A 50 0.07 -9.07 1.88
N THR A 51 1.05 -9.94 1.69
CA THR A 51 0.82 -11.30 1.19
C THR A 51 0.71 -12.24 2.39
N GLY A 52 -0.32 -13.08 2.41
CA GLY A 52 -0.35 -14.20 3.35
C GLY A 52 0.69 -15.23 2.90
N THR A 53 1.71 -15.47 3.72
CA THR A 53 2.61 -16.61 3.51
C THR A 53 2.12 -17.73 4.42
N PHE A 54 1.40 -18.71 3.85
CA PHE A 54 1.05 -19.92 4.59
C PHE A 54 2.23 -20.90 4.51
N SER A 55 3.25 -20.69 5.35
CA SER A 55 4.24 -21.74 5.59
C SER A 55 3.73 -22.60 6.74
N PRO A 56 3.74 -23.94 6.65
CA PRO A 56 3.61 -24.75 7.85
C PRO A 56 4.77 -24.36 8.76
N MET A 57 4.49 -23.58 9.80
CA MET A 57 5.44 -23.42 10.89
C MET A 57 5.54 -24.80 11.55
N CYS A 58 6.67 -25.47 11.33
CA CYS A 58 7.08 -26.62 12.13
C CYS A 58 7.47 -26.16 13.54
#